data_AF-A0A7X3VPF5-F1
#
_entry.id   AF-A0A7X3VPF5-F1
#
_cell.length_a   1.000
_cell.length_b   1.000
_cell.length_c   1.000
_cell.angle_alpha   90.00
_cell.angle_beta   90.00
_cell.angle_gamma   90.00
#
_symmetry.space_group_name_H-M   'P 1'
#
loop_
_entity.id
_entity.type
_entity.pdbx_description
1 polymer ?
#
loop_
_entity_poly.entity_id
_entity_poly.type
_entity_poly.pdbx_seq_one_letter_code
_entity_poly.pdbx_strand_id
1 'polypeptide(L)'
;YGGEPKEGLGQDLALHLSPPRSRELIQETAAMACRNIAEIAPFKIDPPYTFEVRVLEGKSIDGYLKRGGTKIDDRTASWHSDDLRTLSI
;
A
#
# COMPACT_ATOMS: atom_id res chain seq x y z
N TYR A 1 -7.85 -5.68 14.07
CA TYR A 1 -7.95 -4.42 14.85
C TYR A 1 -7.84 -3.26 13.88
N GLY A 2 -8.71 -2.26 14.02
CA GLY A 2 -8.67 -1.07 13.18
C GLY A 2 -9.37 0.07 13.91
N GLY A 3 -8.78 1.25 13.80
CA GLY A 3 -9.37 2.50 14.27
C GLY A 3 -9.12 3.53 13.19
N GLU A 4 -10.20 4.03 12.59
CA GLU A 4 -10.12 5.03 11.53
C GLU A 4 -10.31 6.41 12.16
N PRO A 5 -9.26 7.25 12.25
CA PRO A 5 -9.39 8.58 12.82
C PRO A 5 -10.10 9.56 11.87
N LYS A 6 -10.31 9.15 10.63
CA LYS A 6 -11.02 9.89 9.59
C LYS A 6 -11.68 8.95 8.59
N GLU A 7 -12.79 9.40 8.04
CA GLU A 7 -13.54 8.73 6.97
C GLU A 7 -13.54 9.63 5.73
N GLY A 8 -13.07 9.11 4.60
CA GLY A 8 -13.08 9.84 3.34
C GLY A 8 -14.48 9.93 2.75
N LEU A 9 -14.95 11.15 2.46
CA LEU A 9 -16.23 11.42 1.77
C LEU A 9 -16.05 11.85 0.31
N GLY A 10 -14.81 12.12 -0.10
CA GLY A 10 -14.44 12.51 -1.45
C GLY A 10 -12.92 12.69 -1.54
N GLN A 11 -12.41 12.97 -2.74
CA GLN A 11 -10.97 13.13 -2.96
C GLN A 11 -10.35 14.19 -2.04
N ASP A 12 -11.07 15.29 -1.82
CA ASP A 12 -10.64 16.43 -1.00
C ASP A 12 -11.54 16.67 0.22
N LEU A 13 -12.34 15.67 0.63
CA LEU A 13 -13.29 15.80 1.75
C LEU A 13 -13.23 14.58 2.66
N ALA A 14 -13.18 14.81 3.98
CA ALA A 14 -13.26 13.75 4.97
C ALA A 14 -13.87 14.24 6.28
N LEU A 15 -14.55 13.33 6.98
CA LEU A 15 -14.99 13.51 8.37
C LEU A 15 -13.85 13.08 9.28
N HIS A 16 -13.48 13.93 10.24
CA HIS A 16 -12.33 13.70 11.12
C HIS A 16 -12.75 13.71 12.58
N LEU A 17 -12.11 12.86 13.39
CA LEU A 17 -12.12 13.01 14.84
C LEU A 17 -11.33 14.26 15.25
N SER A 18 -11.68 14.83 16.40
CA SER A 18 -10.86 15.88 17.01
C SER A 18 -9.46 15.34 17.36
N PRO A 19 -8.42 16.18 17.42
CA PRO A 19 -7.06 15.71 17.72
C PRO A 19 -6.94 14.90 19.02
N PRO A 20 -7.58 15.28 20.15
CA PRO A 20 -7.57 14.45 21.36
C PRO A 20 -8.17 13.06 21.12
N ARG A 21 -9.34 12.99 20.47
CA ARG A 21 -10.05 11.73 20.25
C ARG A 21 -9.31 10.80 19.27
N SER A 22 -8.67 11.38 18.26
CA SER A 22 -7.80 10.63 17.34
C SER A 22 -6.62 9.97 18.06
N ARG A 23 -5.95 10.70 18.98
CA ARG A 23 -4.84 10.16 19.77
C ARG A 23 -5.29 9.01 20.68
N GLU A 24 -6.43 9.19 21.36
CA GLU A 24 -7.02 8.14 22.20
C GLU A 24 -7.29 6.87 21.38
N LEU A 25 -7.99 7.01 20.24
CA LEU A 25 -8.30 5.88 19.35
C LEU A 25 -7.04 5.15 18.87
N ILE A 26 -6.00 5.88 18.47
CA ILE A 26 -4.73 5.29 18.03
C ILE A 26 -4.07 4.51 19.16
N GLN A 27 -4.00 5.08 20.37
CA GLN A 27 -3.39 4.42 21.53
C GLN A 27 -4.15 3.14 21.93
N GLU A 28 -5.49 3.21 22.00
CA GLU A 28 -6.36 2.08 22.31
C GLU A 28 -6.21 0.96 21.27
N THR A 29 -6.26 1.32 19.99
CA THR A 29 -6.15 0.37 18.88
C THR A 29 -4.78 -0.29 18.85
N ALA A 30 -3.70 0.47 19.06
CA ALA A 30 -2.34 -0.06 19.12
C ALA A 30 -2.18 -1.02 20.30
N ALA A 31 -2.64 -0.64 21.49
CA ALA A 31 -2.58 -1.49 22.67
C ALA A 31 -3.36 -2.81 22.46
N MET A 32 -4.52 -2.73 21.82
CA MET A 32 -5.32 -3.90 21.47
C MET A 32 -4.60 -4.77 20.42
N ALA A 33 -4.01 -4.19 19.37
CA ALA A 33 -3.25 -4.94 18.38
C ALA A 33 -2.07 -5.68 19.02
N CYS A 34 -1.31 -5.02 19.90
CA CYS A 34 -0.18 -5.64 20.60
C CYS A 34 -0.62 -6.80 21.49
N ARG A 35 -1.72 -6.66 22.24
CA ARG A 35 -2.25 -7.74 23.09
C ARG A 35 -2.60 -8.99 22.31
N ASN A 36 -2.98 -8.84 21.04
CA ASN A 36 -3.47 -9.92 20.20
C ASN A 36 -2.49 -10.27 19.07
N ILE A 37 -1.20 -9.96 19.23
CA ILE A 37 -0.19 -10.20 18.20
C ILE A 37 -0.15 -11.67 17.73
N ALA A 38 -0.44 -12.62 18.62
CA ALA A 38 -0.48 -14.05 18.30
C ALA A 38 -1.64 -14.44 17.36
N GLU A 39 -2.68 -13.61 17.26
CA GLU A 39 -3.85 -13.83 16.40
C GLU A 39 -3.69 -13.17 15.02
N ILE A 40 -2.68 -12.31 14.85
CA ILE A 40 -2.43 -11.59 13.61
C ILE A 40 -1.37 -12.36 12.82
N ALA A 41 -1.82 -13.21 11.89
CA ALA A 41 -0.92 -13.94 11.02
C ALA A 41 -0.11 -12.97 10.13
N PRO A 42 1.20 -13.21 9.93
CA PRO A 42 1.98 -12.46 8.97
C PRO A 42 1.37 -12.58 7.57
N PHE A 43 1.20 -11.45 6.90
CA PHE A 43 0.81 -11.46 5.49
C PHE A 43 1.99 -11.96 4.65
N LYS A 44 1.75 -13.02 3.88
CA LYS A 44 2.74 -13.62 2.98
C LYS A 44 2.08 -13.86 1.63
N ILE A 45 2.82 -13.51 0.57
CA ILE A 45 2.58 -13.95 -0.80
C ILE A 45 3.71 -14.92 -1.12
N ASP A 46 3.40 -16.06 -1.72
CA ASP A 46 4.45 -16.99 -2.16
C ASP A 46 5.02 -16.55 -3.52
N PRO A 47 6.34 -16.67 -3.75
CA PRO A 47 6.96 -16.37 -5.03
C PRO A 47 6.49 -17.34 -6.13
N PRO A 48 6.62 -16.97 -7.42
CA PRO A 48 7.24 -15.74 -7.95
C PRO A 48 6.34 -14.50 -7.81
N TYR A 49 6.97 -13.36 -7.57
CA TYR A 49 6.29 -12.07 -7.45
C TYR A 49 6.26 -11.35 -8.81
N THR A 50 5.13 -10.70 -9.07
CA THR A 50 4.98 -9.75 -10.18
C THR A 50 4.63 -8.40 -9.60
N PHE A 51 5.41 -7.37 -9.93
CA PHE A 51 5.12 -5.99 -9.58
C PHE A 51 4.74 -5.22 -10.85
N GLU A 52 3.56 -4.62 -10.85
CA GLU A 52 3.05 -3.85 -11.99
C GLU A 52 2.84 -2.40 -11.59
N VAL A 53 3.34 -1.49 -12.43
CA VAL A 53 3.05 -0.06 -12.33
C VAL A 53 2.24 0.35 -13.54
N ARG A 54 0.99 0.74 -13.29
CA ARG A 54 0.13 1.39 -14.29
C ARG A 54 0.11 2.89 -14.08
N VAL A 55 0.54 3.64 -15.10
CA VAL A 55 0.52 5.10 -15.05
C VAL A 55 -0.85 5.66 -15.42
N LEU A 56 -1.12 6.88 -14.96
CA LEU A 56 -2.29 7.66 -15.37
C LEU A 56 -2.27 7.94 -16.88
N GLU A 57 -3.41 8.35 -17.42
CA GLU A 57 -3.53 8.65 -18.84
C GLU A 57 -2.64 9.83 -19.24
N GLY A 58 -2.03 9.74 -20.43
CA GLY A 58 -1.10 10.75 -20.94
C GLY A 58 0.27 10.77 -20.22
N LYS A 59 0.54 9.87 -19.27
CA LYS A 59 1.86 9.69 -18.67
C LYS A 59 2.63 8.59 -19.40
N SER A 60 3.94 8.78 -19.56
CA SER A 60 4.82 7.80 -20.20
C SER A 60 5.34 6.77 -19.19
N ILE A 61 5.48 5.52 -19.64
CA ILE A 61 6.15 4.44 -18.91
C ILE A 61 7.66 4.38 -19.14
N ASP A 62 8.24 5.22 -20.01
CA ASP A 62 9.64 5.11 -20.42
C ASP A 62 10.63 5.15 -19.25
N GLY A 63 10.31 5.93 -18.21
CA GLY A 63 11.12 5.98 -16.99
C GLY A 63 11.22 4.64 -16.28
N TYR A 64 10.12 3.86 -16.29
CA TYR A 64 10.05 2.53 -15.71
C TYR A 64 10.75 1.49 -16.58
N LEU A 65 10.59 1.59 -17.91
CA LEU A 65 11.29 0.72 -18.86
C LEU A 65 12.81 0.87 -18.77
N LYS A 66 13.31 2.10 -18.62
CA LYS A 66 14.75 2.38 -18.40
C LYS A 66 15.29 1.80 -17.09
N ARG A 67 14.42 1.53 -16.11
CA ARG A 67 14.75 0.86 -14.84
C ARG A 67 14.54 -0.65 -14.90
N GLY A 68 14.53 -1.24 -16.10
CA GLY A 68 14.42 -2.69 -16.30
C GLY A 68 12.99 -3.23 -16.29
N GLY A 69 11.97 -2.36 -16.29
CA GLY A 69 10.58 -2.79 -16.45
C GLY A 69 10.33 -3.37 -17.84
N THR A 70 9.54 -4.44 -17.91
CA THR A 70 9.05 -5.01 -19.16
C THR A 70 7.73 -4.34 -19.53
N LYS A 71 7.57 -3.94 -20.80
CA LYS A 71 6.31 -3.34 -21.27
C LYS A 71 5.22 -4.41 -21.37
N ILE A 72 4.10 -4.18 -20.71
CA ILE A 72 2.88 -5.02 -20.81
C ILE A 72 1.89 -4.39 -21.78
N ASP A 73 1.63 -3.09 -21.61
CA ASP A 73 0.82 -2.27 -22.50
C ASP A 73 1.38 -0.83 -22.55
N ASP A 74 0.72 0.10 -23.23
CA ASP A 74 1.19 1.49 -23.37
C ASP A 74 1.29 2.27 -22.06
N ARG A 75 0.66 1.77 -20.99
CA ARG A 75 0.55 2.42 -19.69
C ARG A 75 1.02 1.54 -18.54
N THR A 76 1.47 0.32 -18.80
CA THR A 76 1.84 -0.64 -17.75
C THR A 76 3.24 -1.21 -17.99
N ALA A 77 4.10 -1.10 -16.97
CA ALA A 77 5.39 -1.76 -16.90
C ALA A 77 5.39 -2.80 -15.76
N SER A 78 6.07 -3.93 -15.95
CA SER A 78 6.15 -5.01 -14.95
C SER A 78 7.58 -5.44 -14.64
N TRP A 79 7.76 -6.02 -13.45
CA TRP A 79 8.96 -6.72 -13.01
C TRP A 79 8.57 -8.07 -12.42
N HIS A 80 9.43 -9.06 -12.59
CA HIS A 80 9.25 -10.40 -12.03
C HIS A 80 10.47 -10.78 -11.19
N SER A 81 10.25 -11.38 -10.02
CA SER A 81 11.32 -11.86 -9.16
C SER A 81 10.83 -12.90 -8.16
N ASP A 82 11.72 -13.79 -7.71
CA ASP A 82 11.47 -14.71 -6.60
C ASP A 82 11.69 -14.07 -5.22
N ASP A 83 12.22 -12.84 -5.17
CA ASP A 83 12.46 -12.09 -3.94
C ASP A 83 11.77 -10.72 -3.99
N LEU A 84 10.75 -10.53 -3.15
CA LEU A 84 9.96 -9.30 -3.07
C LEU A 84 10.83 -8.06 -2.83
N ARG A 85 11.96 -8.21 -2.12
CA ARG A 85 12.89 -7.11 -1.80
C ARG A 85 13.64 -6.59 -3.03
N THR A 86 13.72 -7.39 -4.08
CA THR A 86 14.42 -7.03 -5.33
C THR A 86 13.52 -6.30 -6.33
N LEU A 87 12.21 -6.23 -6.08
CA LEU A 87 11.23 -5.52 -6.92
C LEU A 87 11.20 -3.99 -6.67
N SER A 88 12.24 -3.41 -6.06
CA SER A 88 12.32 -1.97 -5.79
C SER A 88 12.63 -1.17 -7.06
N ILE A 89 11.74 -0.23 -7.41
CA ILE A 89 11.92 0.82 -8.43
C ILE A 89 12.48 2.13 -7.88
#